data_AF-A0A238KX76-F1
#
_entry.id   AF-A0A238KX76-F1
#
_cell.length_a   1.000
_cell.length_b   1.000
_cell.length_c   1.000
_cell.angle_alpha   90.00
_cell.angle_beta   90.00
_cell.angle_gamma   90.00
#
_symmetry.space_group_name_H-M   'P 1'
#
loop_
_entity.id
_entity.type
_entity.pdbx_description
1 polymer ?
#
loop_
_entity_poly.entity_id
_entity_poly.type
_entity_poly.pdbx_seq_one_letter_code
_entity_poly.pdbx_strand_id
1 'polypeptide(L)'
;MMRFVSLVLAGLMASQAAADSCWDHNGSIMRLTDQGNNRWFWYETTPHRWQAQAGVYPGTLLFNGAKNGEWYSGTARVFSTSCPGSPLEYYVEGPVLQNPLRVQVSGRREVYEYCQPTGRWTSDTLVFTYRYNC
;
A
#
# COMPACT_ATOMS: atom_id res chain seq x y z
N MET A 1 -61.93 -9.91 -7.40
CA MET A 1 -60.84 -8.96 -7.67
C MET A 1 -59.61 -9.36 -6.87
N MET A 2 -58.51 -9.71 -7.54
CA MET A 2 -57.27 -10.16 -6.90
C MET A 2 -56.34 -8.95 -6.69
N ARG A 3 -56.03 -8.61 -5.43
CA ARG A 3 -55.10 -7.53 -5.10
C ARG A 3 -53.69 -8.10 -5.07
N PHE A 4 -52.87 -7.74 -6.04
CA PHE A 4 -51.43 -7.98 -6.03
C PHE A 4 -50.76 -6.96 -5.11
N VAL A 5 -50.10 -7.42 -4.06
CA VAL A 5 -49.24 -6.60 -3.20
C VAL A 5 -47.81 -6.75 -3.72
N SER A 6 -47.30 -5.70 -4.37
CA SER A 6 -45.91 -5.64 -4.80
C SER A 6 -45.01 -5.31 -3.61
N LEU A 7 -44.18 -6.27 -3.20
CA LEU A 7 -43.07 -6.05 -2.27
C LEU A 7 -41.91 -5.38 -3.02
N VAL A 8 -41.71 -4.09 -2.77
CA VAL A 8 -40.52 -3.36 -3.25
C VAL A 8 -39.38 -3.69 -2.28
N LEU A 9 -38.47 -4.56 -2.71
CA LEU A 9 -37.25 -4.88 -1.98
C LEU A 9 -36.23 -3.77 -2.25
N ALA A 10 -36.16 -2.77 -1.37
CA ALA A 10 -35.12 -1.75 -1.41
C ALA A 10 -33.79 -2.36 -0.93
N GLY A 11 -32.93 -2.75 -1.88
CA GLY A 11 -31.58 -3.20 -1.58
C GLY A 11 -30.74 -2.05 -1.01
N LEU A 12 -30.35 -2.16 0.25
CA LEU A 12 -29.36 -1.29 0.90
C LEU A 12 -28.01 -1.48 0.20
N MET A 13 -27.68 -0.61 -0.75
CA MET A 13 -26.32 -0.47 -1.27
C MET A 13 -25.47 0.08 -0.11
N ALA A 14 -24.76 -0.80 0.59
CA ALA A 14 -23.79 -0.40 1.59
C ALA A 14 -22.63 0.32 0.89
N SER A 15 -22.60 1.64 0.99
CA SER A 15 -21.46 2.45 0.57
C SER A 15 -20.25 2.04 1.41
N GLN A 16 -19.26 1.38 0.81
CA GLN A 16 -17.97 1.18 1.47
C GLN A 16 -17.33 2.56 1.65
N ALA A 17 -17.25 3.04 2.90
CA ALA A 17 -16.52 4.24 3.21
C ALA A 17 -15.02 3.97 2.95
N ALA A 18 -14.44 4.67 1.99
CA ALA A 18 -13.00 4.68 1.80
C ALA A 18 -12.37 5.39 3.00
N ALA A 19 -11.64 4.65 3.82
CA ALA A 19 -10.95 5.20 4.98
C ALA A 19 -9.56 5.69 4.56
N ASP A 20 -9.52 6.93 4.06
CA ASP A 20 -8.26 7.62 3.80
C ASP A 20 -7.54 7.91 5.13
N SER A 21 -6.30 7.45 5.26
CA SER A 21 -5.47 7.71 6.45
C SER A 21 -4.02 7.98 6.08
N CYS A 22 -3.33 8.74 6.94
CA CYS A 22 -1.93 9.12 6.73
C CYS A 22 -0.99 8.30 7.60
N TRP A 23 0.17 7.97 7.04
CA TRP A 23 1.14 7.05 7.63
C TRP A 23 2.56 7.52 7.35
N ASP A 24 3.44 7.40 8.33
CA ASP A 24 4.87 7.61 8.15
C ASP A 24 5.51 6.36 7.55
N HIS A 25 6.35 6.55 6.54
CA HIS A 25 7.24 5.53 6.01
C HIS A 25 8.58 6.16 5.63
N ASN A 26 9.64 5.84 6.39
CA ASN A 26 11.00 6.33 6.14
C ASN A 26 11.07 7.87 6.00
N GLY A 27 10.26 8.59 6.79
CA GLY A 27 10.17 10.06 6.77
C GLY A 27 9.35 10.65 5.61
N SER A 28 8.81 9.83 4.70
CA SER A 28 7.74 10.22 3.78
C SER A 28 6.38 10.06 4.47
N ILE A 29 5.42 10.91 4.11
CA ILE A 29 4.00 10.68 4.41
C ILE A 29 3.40 9.84 3.28
N MET A 30 2.66 8.82 3.67
CA MET A 30 1.93 7.90 2.82
C MET A 30 0.44 8.07 3.05
N ARG A 31 -0.34 8.02 1.98
CA ARG A 31 -1.81 7.92 2.04
C ARG A 31 -2.20 6.46 1.85
N LEU A 32 -2.93 5.90 2.82
CA LEU A 32 -3.62 4.64 2.68
C LEU A 32 -5.01 4.91 2.10
N THR A 33 -5.31 4.32 0.95
CA THR A 33 -6.69 4.23 0.43
C THR A 33 -7.18 2.80 0.53
N ASP A 34 -8.49 2.62 0.63
CA ASP A 34 -9.09 1.29 0.70
C ASP A 34 -10.40 1.12 -0.09
N GLN A 35 -10.67 -0.15 -0.42
CA GLN A 35 -11.91 -0.61 -1.05
C GLN A 35 -12.16 -2.05 -0.61
N GLY A 36 -13.12 -2.26 0.29
CA GLY A 36 -13.34 -3.56 0.92
C GLY A 36 -12.08 -4.02 1.66
N ASN A 37 -11.52 -5.17 1.25
CA ASN A 37 -10.26 -5.68 1.79
C ASN A 37 -9.02 -5.12 1.10
N ASN A 38 -9.15 -4.48 -0.05
CA ASN A 38 -8.00 -3.97 -0.80
C ASN A 38 -7.40 -2.74 -0.10
N ARG A 39 -6.08 -2.62 -0.17
CA ARG A 39 -5.28 -1.58 0.50
C ARG A 39 -4.20 -1.08 -0.44
N TRP A 40 -4.03 0.24 -0.52
CA TRP A 40 -2.99 0.88 -1.33
C TRP A 40 -2.28 1.97 -0.52
N PHE A 41 -0.95 1.93 -0.48
CA PHE A 41 -0.12 3.00 0.09
C PHE A 41 0.51 3.82 -1.04
N TRP A 42 0.09 5.08 -1.13
CA TRP A 42 0.59 6.07 -2.09
C TRP A 42 1.50 7.06 -1.38
N TYR A 43 2.56 7.52 -2.04
CA TYR A 43 3.34 8.65 -1.52
C TYR A 43 2.47 9.90 -1.50
N GLU A 44 2.22 10.47 -0.33
CA GLU A 44 1.63 11.81 -0.18
C GLU A 44 2.73 12.86 -0.27
N THR A 45 3.89 12.60 0.36
CA THR A 45 5.06 13.48 0.31
C THR A 45 6.33 12.72 -0.06
N THR A 46 7.22 13.39 -0.79
CA THR A 46 8.51 12.86 -1.22
C THR A 46 9.64 13.84 -0.86
N PRO A 47 9.99 13.95 0.44
CA PRO A 47 10.93 14.98 0.91
C PRO A 47 12.39 14.69 0.55
N HIS A 48 12.72 13.46 0.15
CA HIS A 48 14.09 13.05 -0.09
C HIS A 48 14.50 13.32 -1.53
N ARG A 49 15.67 13.95 -1.74
CA ARG A 49 16.16 14.29 -3.09
C ARG A 49 16.29 13.08 -4.02
N TRP A 50 16.63 11.91 -3.48
CA TRP A 50 16.78 10.69 -4.27
C TRP A 50 15.45 10.20 -4.87
N GLN A 51 14.31 10.54 -4.26
CA GLN A 51 13.00 10.07 -4.71
C GLN A 51 12.70 10.56 -6.12
N ALA A 52 12.83 11.87 -6.38
CA ALA A 52 12.64 12.43 -7.71
C ALA A 52 13.62 11.81 -8.74
N GLN A 53 14.87 11.56 -8.35
CA GLN A 53 15.87 10.92 -9.22
C GLN A 53 15.54 9.45 -9.51
N ALA A 54 14.82 8.77 -8.62
CA ALA A 54 14.34 7.42 -8.80
C ALA A 54 12.95 7.36 -9.50
N GLY A 55 12.35 8.51 -9.84
CA GLY A 55 11.03 8.59 -10.43
C GLY A 55 9.86 8.49 -9.44
N VAL A 56 10.10 8.79 -8.16
CA VAL A 56 9.11 8.79 -7.08
C VAL A 56 8.63 10.22 -6.82
N TYR A 57 7.33 10.43 -6.94
CA TYR A 57 6.64 11.70 -6.74
C TYR A 57 5.38 11.49 -5.87
N PRO A 58 4.74 12.57 -5.38
CA PRO A 58 3.40 12.43 -4.80
C PRO A 58 2.45 11.72 -5.77
N GLY A 59 1.71 10.73 -5.28
CA GLY A 59 0.86 9.84 -6.07
C GLY A 59 1.56 8.57 -6.58
N THR A 60 2.86 8.39 -6.36
CA THR A 60 3.53 7.12 -6.68
C THR A 60 3.08 6.01 -5.73
N LEU A 61 2.73 4.83 -6.26
CA LEU A 61 2.30 3.67 -5.48
C LEU A 61 3.51 2.94 -4.88
N LEU A 62 3.57 2.76 -3.56
CA LEU A 62 4.61 1.95 -2.92
C LEU A 62 4.15 0.51 -2.69
N PHE A 63 2.91 0.34 -2.23
CA PHE A 63 2.35 -0.97 -1.89
C PHE A 63 0.90 -1.08 -2.31
N ASN A 64 0.49 -2.25 -2.80
CA ASN A 64 -0.91 -2.61 -2.98
C ASN A 64 -1.14 -4.07 -2.56
N GLY A 65 -2.25 -4.34 -1.91
CA GLY A 65 -2.56 -5.68 -1.41
C GLY A 65 -3.94 -5.79 -0.81
N ALA A 66 -4.13 -6.80 0.02
CA ALA A 66 -5.36 -7.06 0.75
C ALA A 66 -5.10 -7.20 2.25
N LYS A 67 -6.08 -6.80 3.05
CA LYS A 67 -6.17 -7.02 4.48
C LYS A 67 -7.09 -8.21 4.76
N ASN A 68 -6.61 -9.16 5.55
CA ASN A 68 -7.41 -10.24 6.12
C ASN A 68 -7.20 -10.27 7.64
N GLY A 69 -8.22 -9.89 8.42
CA GLY A 69 -8.06 -9.70 9.86
C GLY A 69 -6.98 -8.65 10.15
N GLU A 70 -5.95 -9.03 10.91
CA GLU A 70 -4.79 -8.20 11.25
C GLU A 70 -3.57 -8.51 10.38
N TRP A 71 -3.76 -9.03 9.17
CA TRP A 71 -2.69 -9.39 8.26
C TRP A 71 -2.83 -8.68 6.91
N TYR A 72 -1.74 -8.13 6.39
CA TYR A 72 -1.66 -7.56 5.05
C TYR A 72 -0.80 -8.49 4.18
N SER A 73 -1.20 -8.66 2.92
CA SER A 73 -0.42 -9.37 1.91
C SER A 73 -0.57 -8.69 0.56
N GLY A 74 0.51 -8.57 -0.22
CA GLY A 74 0.46 -7.92 -1.51
C GLY A 74 1.82 -7.68 -2.16
N THR A 75 1.86 -6.67 -3.03
CA THR A 75 3.04 -6.28 -3.80
C THR A 75 3.62 -4.99 -3.24
N ALA A 76 4.91 -5.00 -2.90
CA ALA A 76 5.70 -3.83 -2.60
C ALA A 76 6.61 -3.47 -3.78
N ARG A 77 7.09 -2.22 -3.80
CA ARG A 77 8.00 -1.68 -4.82
C ARG A 77 9.28 -1.16 -4.19
N VAL A 78 10.42 -1.47 -4.80
CA VAL A 78 11.70 -0.81 -4.53
C VAL A 78 12.05 0.11 -5.68
N PHE A 79 12.31 1.36 -5.33
CA PHE A 79 12.73 2.40 -6.26
C PHE A 79 14.25 2.58 -6.20
N SER A 80 14.88 2.82 -7.35
CA SER A 80 16.32 3.01 -7.43
C SER A 80 16.64 4.14 -8.40
N THR A 81 17.62 4.97 -8.04
CA THR A 81 18.16 6.01 -8.93
C THR A 81 18.89 5.41 -10.13
N SER A 82 19.32 4.15 -10.06
CA SER A 82 19.88 3.41 -11.19
C SER A 82 18.80 2.92 -12.17
N CYS A 83 17.52 2.93 -11.76
CA CYS A 83 16.37 2.44 -12.52
C CYS A 83 15.18 3.40 -12.40
N PRO A 84 15.33 4.66 -12.85
CA PRO A 84 14.31 5.68 -12.67
C PRO A 84 13.00 5.27 -13.33
N GLY A 85 11.90 5.34 -12.56
CA GLY A 85 10.55 5.03 -13.05
C GLY A 85 10.26 3.55 -13.33
N SER A 86 11.22 2.65 -13.06
CA SER A 86 11.07 1.20 -13.26
C SER A 86 11.28 0.47 -11.92
N PRO A 87 10.31 0.53 -10.98
CA PRO A 87 10.47 -0.10 -9.68
C PRO A 87 10.51 -1.63 -9.80
N LEU A 88 11.28 -2.25 -8.91
CA LEU A 88 11.22 -3.70 -8.71
C LEU A 88 10.02 -4.04 -7.83
N GLU A 89 9.12 -4.87 -8.35
CA GLU A 89 7.98 -5.40 -7.61
C GLU A 89 8.31 -6.74 -6.95
N TYR A 90 7.82 -6.94 -5.72
CA TYR A 90 8.00 -8.19 -5.00
C TYR A 90 6.91 -8.41 -3.97
N TYR A 91 6.67 -9.67 -3.63
CA TYR A 91 5.65 -10.05 -2.66
C TYR A 91 6.10 -9.73 -1.23
N VAL A 92 5.18 -9.16 -0.44
CA VAL A 92 5.35 -8.93 0.99
C VAL A 92 4.08 -9.28 1.74
N GLU A 93 4.24 -9.66 2.99
CA GLU A 93 3.13 -9.86 3.91
C GLU A 93 3.54 -9.60 5.36
N GLY A 94 2.57 -9.39 6.24
CA GLY A 94 2.85 -9.23 7.66
C GLY A 94 1.72 -8.57 8.45
N PRO A 95 1.93 -8.40 9.77
CA PRO A 95 0.87 -8.00 10.68
C PRO A 95 0.55 -6.50 10.66
N VAL A 96 -0.67 -6.21 11.09
CA VAL A 96 -1.08 -4.92 11.67
C VAL A 96 -0.84 -5.00 13.17
N LEU A 97 0.11 -4.22 13.67
CA LEU A 97 0.48 -4.16 15.08
C LEU A 97 -0.27 -2.99 15.75
N GLN A 98 -0.72 -3.20 16.98
CA GLN A 98 -1.38 -2.17 17.79
C GLN A 98 -0.39 -1.50 18.75
N ASN A 99 -0.69 -0.27 19.18
CA ASN A 99 0.02 0.46 20.24
C ASN A 99 1.56 0.58 20.07
N PRO A 100 2.07 1.36 19.09
CA PRO A 100 1.33 2.21 18.15
C PRO A 100 0.82 1.42 16.94
N LEU A 101 -0.26 1.93 16.31
CA LEU A 101 -0.82 1.34 15.10
C LEU A 101 0.22 1.36 13.97
N ARG A 102 0.64 0.17 13.51
CA ARG A 102 1.63 -0.02 12.46
C ARG A 102 1.22 -1.12 11.50
N VAL A 103 1.52 -0.96 10.23
CA VAL A 103 1.53 -2.06 9.25
C VAL A 103 2.99 -2.42 9.01
N GLN A 104 3.37 -3.66 9.29
CA GLN A 104 4.73 -4.16 9.08
C GLN A 104 4.68 -5.36 8.14
N VAL A 105 5.09 -5.17 6.89
CA VAL A 105 5.11 -6.23 5.87
C VAL A 105 6.55 -6.52 5.46
N SER A 106 6.87 -7.79 5.24
CA SER A 106 8.21 -8.23 4.85
C SER A 106 8.15 -9.22 3.72
N GLY A 107 9.24 -9.29 2.96
CA GLY A 107 9.39 -10.24 1.86
C GLY A 107 10.84 -10.40 1.47
N ARG A 108 11.08 -11.25 0.47
CA ARG A 108 12.38 -11.40 -0.16
C ARG A 108 12.30 -10.91 -1.58
N ARG A 109 13.35 -10.21 -2.00
CA ARG A 109 13.52 -9.74 -3.37
C ARG A 109 14.93 -9.98 -3.85
N GLU A 110 15.08 -10.06 -5.15
CA GLU A 110 16.39 -10.06 -5.78
C GLU A 110 17.02 -8.65 -5.72
N VAL A 111 18.34 -8.61 -5.63
CA VAL A 111 19.13 -7.39 -5.73
C VAL A 111 19.38 -7.09 -7.20
N TYR A 112 19.04 -5.88 -7.62
CA TYR A 112 19.25 -5.41 -8.99
C TYR A 112 20.36 -4.35 -9.02
N GLU A 113 21.22 -4.43 -10.02
CA GLU A 113 22.24 -3.43 -10.33
C GLU A 113 22.03 -2.95 -11.76
N TYR A 114 21.89 -1.63 -11.96
CA TYR A 114 21.59 -1.05 -13.29
C TYR A 114 20.43 -1.76 -14.02
N CYS A 115 19.40 -2.10 -13.25
CA CYS A 115 18.16 -2.76 -13.70
C CYS A 115 18.35 -4.20 -14.20
N GLN A 116 19.48 -4.81 -13.86
CA GLN A 116 19.77 -6.20 -14.15
C GLN A 116 19.75 -7.03 -12.86
N PRO A 117 19.15 -8.24 -12.89
CA PRO A 117 19.19 -9.16 -11.76
C PRO A 117 20.63 -9.63 -11.49
N THR A 118 21.00 -9.72 -10.21
CA THR A 118 22.36 -10.15 -9.79
C THR A 118 22.44 -11.61 -9.35
N GLY A 119 21.30 -12.31 -9.24
CA GLY A 119 21.18 -13.62 -8.61
C GLY A 119 21.20 -13.60 -7.08
N ARG A 120 21.50 -12.44 -6.46
CA ARG A 120 21.54 -12.30 -4.99
C ARG A 120 20.18 -11.90 -4.45
N TRP A 121 19.82 -12.47 -3.31
CA TRP A 121 18.53 -12.21 -2.64
C TRP A 121 18.73 -11.52 -1.31
N THR A 122 17.84 -10.58 -0.99
CA THR A 122 17.79 -9.90 0.31
C THR A 122 16.38 -9.91 0.88
N SER A 123 16.30 -9.83 2.20
CA SER A 123 15.06 -9.54 2.91
C SER A 123 14.82 -8.03 2.91
N ASP A 124 13.55 -7.64 2.87
CA ASP A 124 13.11 -6.24 2.92
C ASP A 124 11.87 -6.15 3.81
N THR A 125 11.76 -5.05 4.56
CA THR A 125 10.67 -4.82 5.52
C THR A 125 10.18 -3.38 5.38
N LEU A 126 8.90 -3.23 5.07
CA LEU A 126 8.23 -1.94 5.07
C LEU A 126 7.49 -1.78 6.39
N VAL A 127 7.77 -0.68 7.08
CA VAL A 127 7.02 -0.25 8.26
C VAL A 127 6.27 1.02 7.89
N PHE A 128 4.95 0.99 8.09
CA PHE A 128 4.07 2.14 8.02
C PHE A 128 3.58 2.42 9.43
N THR A 129 3.79 3.63 9.95
CA THR A 129 3.31 4.02 11.28
C THR A 129 2.18 5.02 11.15
N TYR A 130 1.03 4.75 11.76
CA TYR A 130 -0.13 5.61 11.65
C TYR A 130 0.17 7.05 12.11
N ARG A 131 -0.40 8.03 11.40
CA ARG A 131 -0.29 9.46 11.70
C ARG A 131 -1.69 10.07 11.74
N TYR A 132 -1.92 10.88 12.76
CA TYR A 132 -3.18 11.62 12.91
C TYR A 132 -3.36 12.71 11.85
N ASN A 133 -2.24 13.25 11.33
CA ASN A 133 -2.23 14.30 10.33
C ASN A 133 -1.36 13.89 9.14
N CYS A 134 -1.83 14.23 7.96
CA CYS A 134 -0.99 14.51 6.81
C CYS A 134 -0.42 15.95 7.02
#